data_AF-A0A9P4LFZ8-F1
#
_entry.id   AF-A0A9P4LFZ8-F1
#
_cell.length_a   1.000
_cell.length_b   1.000
_cell.length_c   1.000
_cell.angle_alpha   90.00
_cell.angle_beta   90.00
_cell.angle_gamma   90.00
#
_symmetry.space_group_name_H-M   'P 1'
#
loop_
_entity.id
_entity.type
_entity.pdbx_description
1 polymer ?
#
loop_
_entity_poly.entity_id
_entity_poly.type
_entity_poly.pdbx_seq_one_letter_code
_entity_poly.pdbx_strand_id
1 'polypeptide(L)'
;MAPQFVFRIDEFTEHPNADPRPRGEEDGTWKPWNRAGFNIRKDKKGVTYQWWCCDGKKIYPVGVDLPQGAAHYKTFSTVFGGGHGFWILHGDAVSPPKDGHEDWCHLCFDWDEDDLSSSLTNAGEHRTLRLQDSTTNWVKMLLPDIYHGGSYSDKTYGGLSGELGILLGLIALSMKPDRLVSELPKLMKDGEWGVHQRPHGRTDKRGVVVYVYTYNGNDEELEQLEDGGWGKYYH
;
A
#
# COMPACT_ATOMS: atom_id res chain seq x y z
N MET A 1 1.70 -11.56 -19.61
CA MET A 1 0.43 -11.26 -18.93
C MET A 1 0.78 -11.22 -17.46
N ALA A 2 0.51 -10.12 -16.75
CA ALA A 2 0.88 -9.99 -15.34
C ALA A 2 0.27 -11.13 -14.50
N PRO A 3 0.94 -11.55 -13.41
CA PRO A 3 0.48 -12.65 -12.58
C PRO A 3 -0.83 -12.34 -11.87
N GLN A 4 -1.56 -13.40 -11.55
CA GLN A 4 -2.82 -13.27 -10.80
C GLN A 4 -2.54 -13.29 -9.30
N PHE A 5 -3.24 -12.44 -8.57
CA PHE A 5 -3.16 -12.39 -7.12
C PHE A 5 -4.53 -12.14 -6.50
N VAL A 6 -4.69 -12.64 -5.28
CA VAL A 6 -5.85 -12.41 -4.44
C VAL A 6 -5.44 -11.52 -3.28
N PHE A 7 -6.28 -10.56 -2.92
CA PHE A 7 -5.99 -9.67 -1.82
C PHE A 7 -7.21 -9.28 -1.00
N ARG A 8 -6.97 -8.88 0.24
CA ARG A 8 -7.98 -8.29 1.14
C ARG A 8 -7.39 -7.06 1.82
N ILE A 9 -8.24 -6.06 2.03
CA ILE A 9 -7.89 -4.82 2.72
C ILE A 9 -8.83 -4.64 3.90
N ASP A 10 -8.26 -4.61 5.10
CA ASP A 10 -8.99 -4.44 6.36
C ASP A 10 -8.60 -3.11 7.01
N GLU A 11 -9.56 -2.33 7.50
CA GLU A 11 -9.22 -1.13 8.28
C GLU A 11 -8.90 -1.46 9.72
N PHE A 12 -7.98 -0.70 10.29
CA PHE A 12 -7.73 -0.68 11.71
C PHE A 12 -7.54 0.73 12.25
N THR A 13 -7.57 0.84 13.56
CA THR A 13 -7.28 2.06 14.31
C THR A 13 -6.52 1.69 15.57
N GLU A 14 -5.82 2.65 16.17
CA GLU A 14 -5.30 2.50 17.52
C GLU A 14 -6.46 2.23 18.49
N HIS A 15 -6.24 1.31 19.44
CA HIS A 15 -7.17 1.02 20.51
C HIS A 15 -7.37 2.28 21.38
N PRO A 16 -8.58 2.62 21.84
CA PRO A 16 -8.80 3.82 22.67
C PRO A 16 -7.98 3.89 23.96
N ASN A 17 -7.65 2.71 24.51
CA ASN A 17 -6.80 2.57 25.70
C ASN A 17 -5.30 2.43 25.39
N ALA A 18 -4.90 2.56 24.12
CA ALA A 18 -3.49 2.62 23.76
C ALA A 18 -2.88 3.89 24.35
N ASP A 19 -1.65 3.79 24.88
CA ASP A 19 -1.02 4.93 25.54
C ASP A 19 -0.83 6.10 24.54
N PRO A 20 -1.30 7.32 24.87
CA PRO A 20 -1.35 8.44 23.94
C PRO A 20 -0.01 9.16 23.75
N ARG A 21 1.03 8.83 24.52
CA ARG A 21 2.33 9.53 24.45
C ARG A 21 2.98 9.39 23.07
N PRO A 22 3.74 10.39 22.60
CA PRO A 22 4.60 10.28 21.42
C PRO A 22 5.65 9.18 21.62
N ARG A 23 6.05 8.50 20.52
CA ARG A 23 6.79 7.22 20.57
C ARG A 23 7.99 7.14 19.63
N GLY A 24 8.32 8.26 18.98
CA GLY A 24 9.53 8.42 18.19
C GLY A 24 10.76 8.28 19.07
N GLU A 25 11.84 7.80 18.46
CA GLU A 25 13.13 7.70 19.12
C GLU A 25 13.63 9.10 19.48
N GLU A 26 13.69 9.41 20.78
CA GLU A 26 14.27 10.63 21.40
C GLU A 26 13.77 12.01 20.93
N ASP A 27 13.11 12.12 19.78
CA ASP A 27 12.76 13.35 19.06
C ASP A 27 11.30 13.79 19.25
N GLY A 28 10.48 12.95 19.92
CA GLY A 28 9.06 13.21 20.14
C GLY A 28 8.17 12.99 18.92
N THR A 29 8.66 12.35 17.85
CA THR A 29 7.86 11.99 16.67
C THR A 29 6.73 11.02 17.06
N TRP A 30 5.57 11.10 16.41
CA TRP A 30 4.53 10.10 16.62
C TRP A 30 4.81 8.85 15.75
N LYS A 31 4.78 7.67 16.37
CA LYS A 31 4.95 6.36 15.70
C LYS A 31 3.78 5.43 16.06
N PRO A 32 3.20 4.63 15.14
CA PRO A 32 2.11 3.71 15.48
C PRO A 32 2.56 2.62 16.48
N TRP A 33 1.61 2.00 17.16
CA TRP A 33 1.90 0.87 18.06
C TRP A 33 2.20 -0.41 17.28
N ASN A 34 3.22 -1.16 17.72
CA ASN A 34 3.58 -2.49 17.20
C ASN A 34 3.24 -3.63 18.17
N ARG A 35 2.38 -3.37 19.18
CA ARG A 35 2.02 -4.33 20.22
C ARG A 35 0.62 -4.91 20.01
N ALA A 36 0.48 -6.21 20.25
CA ALA A 36 -0.81 -6.89 20.20
C ALA A 36 -1.81 -6.22 21.16
N GLY A 37 -3.04 -6.00 20.68
CA GLY A 37 -4.11 -5.33 21.44
C GLY A 37 -4.08 -3.80 21.42
N PHE A 38 -3.01 -3.17 20.88
CA PHE A 38 -2.93 -1.71 20.77
C PHE A 38 -3.48 -1.19 19.44
N ASN A 39 -3.68 -2.07 18.46
CA ASN A 39 -4.43 -1.80 17.25
C ASN A 39 -5.65 -2.73 17.23
N ILE A 40 -6.78 -2.22 16.74
CA ILE A 40 -8.01 -3.00 16.57
C ILE A 40 -8.55 -2.83 15.16
N ARG A 41 -9.00 -3.93 14.56
CA ARG A 41 -9.76 -3.86 13.30
C ARG A 41 -11.03 -3.04 13.53
N LYS A 42 -11.40 -2.21 12.58
CA LYS A 42 -12.70 -1.56 12.61
C LYS A 42 -13.78 -2.57 12.22
N ASP A 43 -14.77 -2.74 13.08
CA ASP A 43 -15.89 -3.66 12.86
C ASP A 43 -16.74 -3.25 11.65
N LYS A 44 -17.05 -4.24 10.80
CA LYS A 44 -18.06 -4.30 9.72
C LYS A 44 -18.29 -3.05 8.83
N LYS A 45 -17.44 -2.02 8.86
CA LYS A 45 -17.62 -0.72 8.17
C LYS A 45 -16.42 -0.24 7.33
N GLY A 46 -15.34 -1.02 7.16
CA GLY A 46 -14.32 -0.80 6.11
C GLY A 46 -13.32 -1.95 5.93
N VAL A 47 -12.73 -2.23 4.75
CA VAL A 47 -12.86 -1.57 3.44
C VAL A 47 -13.75 -2.36 2.47
N THR A 48 -13.72 -3.70 2.50
CA THR A 48 -14.50 -4.51 1.55
C THR A 48 -15.11 -5.80 2.14
N TYR A 49 -14.60 -6.31 3.27
CA TYR A 49 -15.01 -7.60 3.88
C TYR A 49 -15.08 -8.78 2.91
N GLN A 50 -14.35 -8.67 1.81
CA GLN A 50 -14.33 -9.66 0.75
C GLN A 50 -12.94 -9.71 0.17
N TRP A 51 -12.59 -10.87 -0.35
CA TRP A 51 -11.42 -11.07 -1.17
C TRP A 51 -11.67 -10.49 -2.56
N TRP A 52 -10.61 -9.94 -3.12
CA TRP A 52 -10.54 -9.45 -4.48
C TRP A 52 -9.54 -10.29 -5.25
N CYS A 53 -9.79 -10.48 -6.53
CA CYS A 53 -8.82 -11.03 -7.44
C CYS A 53 -8.42 -9.94 -8.43
N CYS A 54 -7.12 -9.81 -8.66
CA CYS A 54 -6.59 -9.20 -9.86
C CYS A 54 -6.16 -10.31 -10.82
N ASP A 55 -6.70 -10.34 -12.03
CA ASP A 55 -6.34 -11.34 -13.06
C ASP A 55 -5.27 -10.83 -14.05
N GLY A 56 -4.55 -9.77 -13.67
CA GLY A 56 -3.62 -9.05 -14.54
C GLY A 56 -4.30 -8.18 -15.61
N LYS A 57 -5.64 -8.09 -15.64
CA LYS A 57 -6.40 -7.21 -16.55
C LYS A 57 -7.41 -6.32 -15.83
N LYS A 58 -8.02 -6.82 -14.76
CA LYS A 58 -9.05 -6.14 -13.98
C LYS A 58 -9.02 -6.60 -12.52
N ILE A 59 -9.67 -5.84 -11.66
CA ILE A 59 -9.94 -6.20 -10.27
C ILE A 59 -11.43 -6.52 -10.11
N TYR A 60 -11.75 -7.62 -9.44
CA TYR A 60 -13.13 -8.04 -9.19
C TYR A 60 -13.28 -8.80 -7.86
N PRO A 61 -14.47 -8.78 -7.24
CA PRO A 61 -14.69 -9.47 -5.98
C PRO A 61 -14.80 -10.98 -6.19
N VAL A 62 -14.28 -11.78 -5.26
CA VAL A 62 -14.33 -13.26 -5.28
C VAL A 62 -15.04 -13.86 -4.07
N GLY A 63 -15.59 -13.04 -3.17
CA GLY A 63 -16.42 -13.46 -2.05
C GLY A 63 -15.77 -13.25 -0.68
N VAL A 64 -16.41 -13.75 0.37
CA VAL A 64 -15.97 -13.55 1.77
C VAL A 64 -14.87 -14.53 2.15
N ASP A 65 -14.91 -15.74 1.58
CA ASP A 65 -13.94 -16.80 1.85
C ASP A 65 -12.75 -16.68 0.90
N LEU A 66 -11.56 -17.05 1.40
CA LEU A 66 -10.36 -17.08 0.59
C LEU A 66 -10.53 -18.16 -0.51
N PRO A 67 -10.34 -17.83 -1.80
CA PRO A 67 -10.46 -18.80 -2.88
C PRO A 67 -9.53 -20.01 -2.68
N GLN A 68 -10.00 -21.19 -3.08
CA GLN A 68 -9.17 -22.39 -3.08
C GLN A 68 -7.99 -22.22 -4.04
N GLY A 69 -6.80 -22.64 -3.62
CA GLY A 69 -5.57 -22.51 -4.41
C GLY A 69 -4.85 -21.17 -4.23
N ALA A 70 -5.35 -20.29 -3.36
CA ALA A 70 -4.60 -19.12 -2.92
C ALA A 70 -3.57 -19.51 -1.84
N ALA A 71 -2.33 -19.03 -1.97
CA ALA A 71 -1.30 -19.19 -0.96
C ALA A 71 -0.82 -17.83 -0.47
N HIS A 72 -0.56 -17.70 0.84
CA HIS A 72 -0.15 -16.43 1.44
C HIS A 72 1.21 -16.03 0.89
N TYR A 73 1.32 -14.77 0.44
CA TYR A 73 2.56 -14.20 -0.09
C TYR A 73 3.16 -13.22 0.93
N LYS A 74 2.56 -12.03 1.04
CA LYS A 74 3.00 -10.97 1.96
C LYS A 74 1.82 -10.34 2.68
N THR A 75 2.09 -9.69 3.80
CA THR A 75 1.11 -8.86 4.51
C THR A 75 1.77 -7.59 4.93
N PHE A 76 1.12 -6.46 4.65
CA PHE A 76 1.61 -5.14 5.03
C PHE A 76 0.54 -4.39 5.78
N SER A 77 0.96 -3.61 6.76
CA SER A 77 0.10 -2.61 7.39
C SER A 77 0.62 -1.21 7.08
N THR A 78 -0.30 -0.32 6.69
CA THR A 78 0.01 1.06 6.33
C THR A 78 -0.82 2.00 7.18
N VAL A 79 -0.19 2.97 7.83
CA VAL A 79 -0.85 4.02 8.62
C VAL A 79 -0.46 5.39 8.12
N PHE A 80 -1.44 6.28 7.96
CA PHE A 80 -1.18 7.68 7.69
C PHE A 80 -1.08 8.48 9.00
N GLY A 81 0.10 9.04 9.30
CA GLY A 81 0.32 10.01 10.38
C GLY A 81 0.33 11.43 9.81
N GLY A 82 -0.59 12.28 10.28
CA GLY A 82 -0.67 13.68 9.86
C GLY A 82 0.64 14.42 10.14
N GLY A 83 1.21 15.04 9.11
CA GLY A 83 2.50 15.74 9.20
C GLY A 83 3.75 14.83 9.15
N HIS A 84 3.58 13.50 9.24
CA HIS A 84 4.69 12.53 9.23
C HIS A 84 4.66 11.56 8.04
N GLY A 85 3.56 11.55 7.28
CA GLY A 85 3.40 10.70 6.11
C GLY A 85 2.90 9.29 6.44
N PHE A 86 3.34 8.31 5.67
CA PHE A 86 3.00 6.91 5.82
C PHE A 86 4.04 6.16 6.66
N TRP A 87 3.51 5.36 7.59
CA TRP A 87 4.22 4.32 8.32
C TRP A 87 3.83 2.96 7.74
N ILE A 88 4.83 2.14 7.46
CA ILE A 88 4.73 0.81 6.90
C ILE A 88 5.26 -0.20 7.91
N LEU A 89 4.51 -1.28 8.09
CA LEU A 89 4.92 -2.47 8.83
C LEU A 89 4.80 -3.66 7.90
N HIS A 90 5.85 -4.46 7.79
CA HIS A 90 5.76 -5.76 7.14
C HIS A 90 5.13 -6.75 8.13
N GLY A 91 3.82 -6.96 7.99
CA GLY A 91 3.01 -7.78 8.88
C GLY A 91 1.63 -7.19 9.16
N ASP A 92 0.90 -7.87 10.05
CA ASP A 92 -0.43 -7.49 10.51
C ASP A 92 -0.32 -6.66 11.80
N ALA A 93 -0.61 -5.36 11.72
CA ALA A 93 -0.55 -4.44 12.85
C ALA A 93 -1.50 -4.80 14.00
N VAL A 94 -2.58 -5.53 13.72
CA VAL A 94 -3.56 -5.97 14.74
C VAL A 94 -3.09 -7.27 15.41
N SER A 95 -2.31 -8.08 14.70
CA SER A 95 -1.77 -9.36 15.18
C SER A 95 -0.25 -9.44 14.94
N PRO A 96 0.54 -8.53 15.52
CA PRO A 96 1.98 -8.46 15.24
C PRO A 96 2.68 -9.76 15.69
N PRO A 97 3.75 -10.19 14.99
CA PRO A 97 4.53 -11.37 15.39
C PRO A 97 5.04 -11.23 16.82
N LYS A 98 5.01 -12.32 17.59
CA LYS A 98 5.43 -12.31 19.01
C LYS A 98 6.91 -11.98 19.20
N ASP A 99 7.71 -12.24 18.18
CA ASP A 99 9.17 -12.15 18.26
C ASP A 99 9.66 -10.71 18.04
N GLY A 100 8.76 -9.77 17.70
CA GLY A 100 9.03 -8.33 17.73
C GLY A 100 10.09 -7.83 16.73
N HIS A 101 10.46 -8.66 15.74
CA HIS A 101 11.49 -8.32 14.75
C HIS A 101 11.03 -7.29 13.72
N GLU A 102 9.73 -7.13 13.51
CA GLU A 102 9.15 -6.18 12.56
C GLU A 102 8.69 -4.92 13.30
N ASP A 103 9.21 -3.77 12.88
CA ASP A 103 8.85 -2.48 13.43
C ASP A 103 8.33 -1.53 12.34
N TRP A 104 7.63 -0.48 12.76
CA TRP A 104 7.14 0.53 11.85
C TRP A 104 8.32 1.32 11.27
N CYS A 105 8.43 1.28 9.95
CA CYS A 105 9.32 2.12 9.17
C CYS A 105 8.50 3.17 8.44
N HIS A 106 9.09 4.30 8.09
CA HIS A 106 8.47 5.22 7.16
C HIS A 106 8.47 4.63 5.75
N LEU A 107 7.49 5.02 4.92
CA LEU A 107 7.55 4.75 3.49
C LEU A 107 8.85 5.33 2.89
N CYS A 108 9.55 4.48 2.14
CA CYS A 108 10.75 4.79 1.39
C CYS A 108 10.58 4.42 -0.08
N PHE A 109 11.57 4.81 -0.86
CA PHE A 109 11.75 4.41 -2.23
C PHE A 109 13.18 3.97 -2.48
N ASP A 110 13.34 2.95 -3.30
CA ASP A 110 14.59 2.70 -4.02
C ASP A 110 14.48 3.28 -5.41
N TRP A 111 15.61 3.77 -5.91
CA TRP A 111 15.68 4.51 -7.16
C TRP A 111 16.34 3.64 -8.22
N ASP A 112 15.67 3.47 -9.35
CA ASP A 112 16.25 2.81 -10.51
C ASP A 112 17.13 3.81 -11.27
N GLU A 113 18.40 3.47 -11.52
CA GLU A 113 19.36 4.34 -12.20
C GLU A 113 19.19 4.36 -13.73
N ASP A 114 18.63 3.32 -14.31
CA ASP A 114 18.53 3.15 -15.76
C ASP A 114 17.33 3.91 -16.32
N ASP A 115 16.18 3.84 -15.65
CA ASP A 115 14.94 4.45 -16.13
C ASP A 115 14.35 5.54 -15.21
N LEU A 116 15.08 5.84 -14.13
CA LEU A 116 14.78 6.89 -13.17
C LEU A 116 13.45 6.69 -12.43
N SER A 117 12.92 5.47 -12.39
CA SER A 117 11.72 5.12 -11.62
C SER A 117 11.99 4.95 -10.13
N SER A 118 10.92 4.72 -9.38
CA SER A 118 10.97 4.51 -7.94
C SER A 118 10.22 3.24 -7.55
N SER A 119 10.82 2.43 -6.70
CA SER A 119 10.23 1.23 -6.14
C SER A 119 9.74 1.49 -4.72
N LEU A 120 8.47 1.21 -4.42
CA LEU A 120 7.88 1.31 -3.08
C LEU A 120 8.50 0.28 -2.12
N THR A 121 9.01 0.73 -0.98
CA THR A 121 9.59 -0.15 0.04
C THR A 121 9.53 0.47 1.43
N ASN A 122 9.62 -0.35 2.48
CA ASN A 122 9.80 0.10 3.87
C ASN A 122 11.27 0.09 4.31
N ALA A 123 12.18 -0.35 3.45
CA ALA A 123 13.61 -0.51 3.74
C ALA A 123 14.53 0.27 2.77
N GLY A 124 13.95 1.08 1.89
CA GLY A 124 14.72 1.81 0.88
C GLY A 124 15.46 3.04 1.39
N GLU A 125 16.30 3.60 0.52
CA GLU A 125 17.23 4.69 0.88
C GLU A 125 16.59 6.09 0.80
N HIS A 126 15.58 6.27 -0.05
CA HIS A 126 15.05 7.60 -0.37
C HIS A 126 13.68 7.88 0.25
N ARG A 127 13.47 9.12 0.68
CA ARG A 127 12.17 9.59 1.23
C ARG A 127 11.21 10.13 0.19
N THR A 128 11.65 10.30 -1.05
CA THR A 128 10.84 10.84 -2.13
C THR A 128 10.95 9.96 -3.36
N LEU A 129 9.99 10.08 -4.26
CA LEU A 129 10.16 9.63 -5.63
C LEU A 129 11.43 10.26 -6.23
N ARG A 130 12.04 9.57 -7.19
CA ARG A 130 13.17 10.09 -7.95
C ARG A 130 12.72 11.16 -8.91
N LEU A 131 11.88 10.77 -9.86
CA LEU A 131 11.25 11.63 -10.84
C LEU A 131 9.75 11.35 -10.93
N GLN A 132 9.00 12.39 -11.27
CA GLN A 132 7.57 12.31 -11.55
C GLN A 132 7.20 13.15 -12.77
N ASP A 133 6.33 12.63 -13.61
CA ASP A 133 5.67 13.41 -14.65
C ASP A 133 4.63 14.35 -14.01
N SER A 134 4.84 15.66 -14.11
CA SER A 134 3.90 16.68 -13.58
C SER A 134 2.50 16.61 -14.18
N THR A 135 2.36 15.98 -15.36
CA THR A 135 1.08 15.82 -16.05
C THR A 135 0.27 14.64 -15.53
N THR A 136 0.89 13.73 -14.77
CA THR A 136 0.21 12.57 -14.20
C THR A 136 -0.40 12.88 -12.84
N ASN A 137 -1.61 12.37 -12.61
CA ASN A 137 -2.35 12.60 -11.36
C ASN A 137 -2.12 11.50 -10.31
N TRP A 138 -1.47 10.39 -10.68
CA TRP A 138 -1.31 9.24 -9.78
C TRP A 138 -0.48 9.62 -8.54
N VAL A 139 0.53 10.47 -8.69
CA VAL A 139 1.38 10.88 -7.56
C VAL A 139 0.57 11.64 -6.51
N LYS A 140 -0.22 12.63 -6.92
CA LYS A 140 -1.08 13.40 -6.00
C LYS A 140 -2.20 12.56 -5.39
N MET A 141 -2.68 11.58 -6.16
CA MET A 141 -3.68 10.61 -5.72
C MET A 141 -3.13 9.74 -4.59
N LEU A 142 -1.98 9.09 -4.78
CA LEU A 142 -1.41 8.14 -3.82
C LEU A 142 -0.70 8.87 -2.66
N LEU A 143 0.14 9.85 -2.99
CA LEU A 143 1.17 10.36 -2.09
C LEU A 143 0.93 11.83 -1.71
N PRO A 144 1.07 12.17 -0.41
CA PRO A 144 1.27 13.56 0.01
C PRO A 144 2.52 14.17 -0.62
N ASP A 145 2.57 15.50 -0.66
CA ASP A 145 3.64 16.31 -1.25
C ASP A 145 5.03 16.03 -0.67
N ILE A 146 5.14 15.64 0.60
CA ILE A 146 6.42 15.29 1.23
C ILE A 146 7.16 14.13 0.55
N TYR A 147 6.47 13.32 -0.25
CA TYR A 147 7.05 12.19 -0.99
C TYR A 147 7.37 12.54 -2.45
N HIS A 148 7.06 13.76 -2.89
CA HIS A 148 7.15 14.15 -4.30
C HIS A 148 8.62 14.42 -4.65
N GLY A 149 9.06 13.82 -5.76
CA GLY A 149 10.39 14.01 -6.32
C GLY A 149 10.50 15.21 -7.26
N GLY A 150 11.66 15.29 -7.93
CA GLY A 150 11.85 16.23 -9.03
C GLY A 150 10.81 16.01 -10.13
N SER A 151 10.29 17.10 -10.71
CA SER A 151 9.36 16.99 -11.82
C SER A 151 10.07 17.08 -13.16
N TYR A 152 9.71 16.19 -14.07
CA TYR A 152 10.20 16.17 -15.45
C TYR A 152 9.03 16.08 -16.43
N SER A 153 9.24 16.53 -17.67
CA SER A 153 8.20 16.55 -18.70
C SER A 153 8.31 15.40 -19.71
N ASP A 154 9.43 14.68 -19.70
CA ASP A 154 9.61 13.52 -20.58
C ASP A 154 8.97 12.28 -19.95
N LYS A 155 8.07 11.65 -20.72
CA LYS A 155 7.26 10.50 -20.29
C LYS A 155 8.01 9.18 -20.36
N THR A 156 9.24 9.18 -20.87
CA THR A 156 10.06 7.97 -20.95
C THR A 156 10.72 7.61 -19.63
N TYR A 157 10.76 8.55 -18.67
CA TYR A 157 11.46 8.37 -17.39
C TYR A 157 10.49 8.43 -16.21
N GLY A 158 10.88 7.78 -15.12
CA GLY A 158 10.07 7.72 -13.91
C GLY A 158 9.09 6.56 -13.90
N GLY A 159 8.12 6.66 -13.01
CA GLY A 159 7.12 5.63 -12.76
C GLY A 159 7.31 4.94 -11.40
N LEU A 160 6.45 3.96 -11.13
CA LEU A 160 6.33 3.35 -9.82
C LEU A 160 6.25 1.83 -9.90
N SER A 161 7.12 1.13 -9.17
CA SER A 161 7.06 -0.31 -8.90
C SER A 161 7.15 -0.56 -7.39
N GLY A 162 7.50 -1.77 -6.96
CA GLY A 162 7.77 -2.14 -5.58
C GLY A 162 6.68 -2.94 -4.89
N GLU A 163 6.72 -2.99 -3.57
CA GLU A 163 5.88 -3.87 -2.75
C GLU A 163 4.37 -3.67 -3.02
N LEU A 164 3.71 -4.70 -3.55
CA LEU A 164 2.31 -4.68 -3.97
C LEU A 164 1.37 -4.42 -2.80
N GLY A 165 1.69 -4.98 -1.63
CA GLY A 165 0.95 -4.72 -0.40
C GLY A 165 0.97 -3.25 0.02
N ILE A 166 2.11 -2.56 -0.18
CA ILE A 166 2.23 -1.13 0.07
C ILE A 166 1.39 -0.35 -0.94
N LEU A 167 1.49 -0.65 -2.24
CA LEU A 167 0.69 0.00 -3.28
C LEU A 167 -0.81 -0.06 -2.96
N LEU A 168 -1.32 -1.26 -2.67
CA LEU A 168 -2.73 -1.49 -2.33
C LEU A 168 -3.13 -0.73 -1.06
N GLY A 169 -2.23 -0.63 -0.08
CA GLY A 169 -2.44 0.17 1.13
C GLY A 169 -2.55 1.67 0.83
N LEU A 170 -1.69 2.19 -0.05
CA LEU A 170 -1.73 3.58 -0.51
C LEU A 170 -3.02 3.88 -1.28
N ILE A 171 -3.47 2.98 -2.16
CA ILE A 171 -4.76 3.09 -2.87
C ILE A 171 -5.94 3.10 -1.87
N ALA A 172 -5.89 2.27 -0.83
CA ALA A 172 -6.93 2.27 0.20
C ALA A 172 -6.95 3.57 1.00
N LEU A 173 -5.80 4.20 1.21
CA LEU A 173 -5.69 5.48 1.91
C LEU A 173 -5.95 6.69 0.99
N SER A 174 -5.81 6.55 -0.33
CA SER A 174 -6.08 7.61 -1.32
C SER A 174 -7.55 7.95 -1.49
N MET A 175 -8.47 7.19 -0.90
CA MET A 175 -9.91 7.49 -0.93
C MET A 175 -10.62 7.07 0.36
N LYS A 176 -11.85 7.57 0.54
CA LYS A 176 -12.66 7.24 1.72
C LYS A 176 -13.04 5.75 1.75
N PRO A 177 -13.17 5.15 2.95
CA PRO A 177 -13.46 3.72 3.13
C PRO A 177 -14.68 3.22 2.33
N ASP A 178 -15.76 4.02 2.35
CA ASP A 178 -17.05 3.72 1.73
C ASP A 178 -17.01 3.68 0.20
N ARG A 179 -15.94 4.21 -0.41
CA ARG A 179 -15.79 4.25 -1.88
C ARG A 179 -15.05 3.06 -2.44
N LEU A 180 -14.21 2.41 -1.64
CA LEU A 180 -13.23 1.43 -2.14
C LEU A 180 -13.88 0.25 -2.84
N VAL A 181 -14.99 -0.30 -2.31
CA VAL A 181 -15.75 -1.37 -2.97
C VAL A 181 -16.18 -0.98 -4.39
N SER A 182 -16.60 0.27 -4.59
CA SER A 182 -17.11 0.75 -5.87
C SER A 182 -16.02 1.24 -6.84
N GLU A 183 -14.82 1.55 -6.34
CA GLU A 183 -13.75 2.16 -7.12
C GLU A 183 -12.62 1.19 -7.44
N LEU A 184 -12.31 0.21 -6.57
CA LEU A 184 -11.25 -0.79 -6.81
C LEU A 184 -11.36 -1.45 -8.21
N PRO A 185 -12.53 -1.94 -8.67
CA PRO A 185 -12.65 -2.50 -10.03
C PRO A 185 -12.33 -1.54 -11.17
N LYS A 186 -12.41 -0.23 -10.93
CA LYS A 186 -12.15 0.82 -11.93
C LYS A 186 -10.67 1.20 -11.99
N LEU A 187 -9.88 0.79 -10.99
CA LEU A 187 -8.46 1.12 -10.89
C LEU A 187 -7.56 0.14 -11.64
N MET A 188 -8.11 -0.90 -12.26
CA MET A 188 -7.36 -1.79 -13.14
C MET A 188 -8.20 -2.03 -14.39
N LYS A 189 -7.70 -1.61 -15.55
CA LYS A 189 -8.38 -1.80 -16.82
C LYS A 189 -7.36 -2.18 -17.90
N ASP A 190 -7.66 -3.27 -18.61
CA ASP A 190 -6.83 -3.77 -19.71
C ASP A 190 -5.36 -4.00 -19.33
N GLY A 191 -5.11 -4.27 -18.04
CA GLY A 191 -3.78 -4.53 -17.48
C GLY A 191 -3.03 -3.30 -16.98
N GLU A 192 -3.65 -2.13 -17.02
CA GLU A 192 -3.06 -0.88 -16.55
C GLU A 192 -3.75 -0.38 -15.28
N TRP A 193 -2.96 0.15 -14.35
CA TRP A 193 -3.50 0.82 -13.17
C TRP A 193 -4.07 2.19 -13.54
N GLY A 194 -5.32 2.39 -13.16
CA GLY A 194 -6.04 3.64 -13.35
C GLY A 194 -5.76 4.66 -12.25
N VAL A 195 -6.20 5.90 -12.52
CA VAL A 195 -6.21 7.01 -11.56
C VAL A 195 -7.64 7.42 -11.23
N HIS A 196 -7.84 7.98 -10.03
CA HIS A 196 -9.11 8.56 -9.62
C HIS A 196 -8.92 10.00 -9.10
N GLN A 197 -9.95 10.83 -9.24
CA GLN A 197 -9.96 12.23 -8.77
C GLN A 197 -10.82 12.42 -7.52
N ARG A 198 -10.83 11.42 -6.65
CA ARG A 198 -11.64 11.46 -5.42
C ARG A 198 -10.90 12.24 -4.34
N PRO A 199 -11.61 12.91 -3.41
CA PRO A 199 -10.98 13.44 -2.22
C PRO A 199 -10.23 12.34 -1.48
N HIS A 200 -9.03 12.64 -0.99
CA HIS A 200 -8.24 11.63 -0.30
C HIS A 200 -8.93 11.15 0.98
N GLY A 201 -8.78 9.86 1.29
CA GLY A 201 -9.26 9.27 2.55
C GLY A 201 -8.21 9.28 3.66
N ARG A 202 -7.07 9.93 3.44
CA ARG A 202 -6.00 10.11 4.43
C ARG A 202 -6.55 10.95 5.58
N THR A 203 -6.71 10.33 6.74
CA THR A 203 -7.05 10.98 8.01
C THR A 203 -6.02 10.53 9.04
N ASP A 204 -5.64 11.41 9.96
CA ASP A 204 -4.63 11.10 10.96
C ASP A 204 -4.93 9.78 11.69
N LYS A 205 -3.90 8.93 11.79
CA LYS A 205 -3.91 7.59 12.40
C LYS A 205 -4.86 6.57 11.78
N ARG A 206 -5.35 6.80 10.56
CA ARG A 206 -6.08 5.77 9.79
C ARG A 206 -5.09 4.74 9.27
N GLY A 207 -5.36 3.47 9.60
CA GLY A 207 -4.55 2.34 9.17
C GLY A 207 -5.33 1.33 8.32
N VAL A 208 -4.62 0.63 7.45
CA VAL A 208 -5.12 -0.54 6.71
C VAL A 208 -4.13 -1.70 6.80
N VAL A 209 -4.63 -2.92 6.91
CA VAL A 209 -3.86 -4.16 6.72
C VAL A 209 -4.21 -4.73 5.35
N VAL A 210 -3.20 -4.97 4.54
CA VAL A 210 -3.31 -5.58 3.21
C VAL A 210 -2.73 -6.99 3.27
N TYR A 211 -3.56 -7.95 2.90
CA TYR A 211 -3.16 -9.34 2.71
C TYR A 211 -3.02 -9.61 1.23
N VAL A 212 -1.88 -10.11 0.79
CA VAL A 212 -1.63 -10.50 -0.60
C VAL A 212 -1.36 -12.00 -0.64
N TYR A 213 -2.00 -12.66 -1.59
CA TYR A 213 -1.91 -14.09 -1.83
C TYR A 213 -1.62 -14.32 -3.31
N THR A 214 -0.76 -15.28 -3.61
CA THR A 214 -0.66 -15.84 -4.96
C THR A 214 -1.96 -16.55 -5.31
N TYR A 215 -2.30 -16.61 -6.61
CA TYR A 215 -3.48 -17.34 -7.05
C TYR A 215 -3.21 -18.04 -8.39
N ASN A 216 -3.18 -19.37 -8.38
CA ASN A 216 -2.76 -20.19 -9.52
C ASN A 216 -1.35 -19.86 -10.07
N GLY A 217 -0.48 -19.31 -9.22
CA GLY A 217 0.90 -18.93 -9.53
C GLY A 217 1.82 -19.24 -8.35
N ASN A 218 2.99 -18.62 -8.31
CA ASN A 218 3.95 -18.75 -7.22
C ASN A 218 4.48 -17.38 -6.76
N ASP A 219 5.27 -17.38 -5.69
CA ASP A 219 5.79 -16.16 -5.09
C ASP A 219 6.76 -15.43 -6.04
N GLU A 220 7.57 -16.17 -6.80
CA GLU A 220 8.53 -15.63 -7.77
C GLU A 220 7.86 -14.76 -8.84
N GLU A 221 6.67 -15.13 -9.31
CA GLU A 221 5.93 -14.33 -10.27
C GLU A 221 5.49 -12.98 -9.66
N LEU A 222 5.08 -12.95 -8.40
CA LEU A 222 4.72 -11.71 -7.70
C LEU A 222 5.96 -10.87 -7.35
N GLU A 223 7.06 -11.50 -6.97
CA GLU A 223 8.36 -10.82 -6.81
C GLU A 223 8.75 -10.12 -8.12
N GLN A 224 8.68 -10.80 -9.26
CA GLN A 224 8.93 -10.19 -10.57
C GLN A 224 7.96 -9.05 -10.90
N LEU A 225 6.72 -9.07 -10.40
CA LEU A 225 5.77 -7.97 -10.58
C LEU A 225 6.18 -6.76 -9.73
N GLU A 226 6.58 -6.99 -8.48
CA GLU A 226 7.06 -5.96 -7.56
C GLU A 226 8.38 -5.34 -8.07
N ASP A 227 9.27 -6.14 -8.67
CA ASP A 227 10.52 -5.69 -9.29
C ASP A 227 10.31 -4.97 -10.64
N GLY A 228 9.08 -4.87 -11.12
CA GLY A 228 8.76 -4.21 -12.39
C GLY A 228 9.04 -5.07 -13.64
N GLY A 229 9.36 -6.35 -13.49
CA GLY A 229 9.54 -7.31 -14.59
C GLY A 229 8.30 -7.53 -15.47
N TRP A 230 7.12 -7.16 -14.96
CA TRP A 230 5.86 -7.13 -15.72
C TRP A 230 5.42 -5.72 -16.15
N GLY A 231 6.32 -4.73 -16.03
CA GLY A 231 6.02 -3.32 -16.18
C GLY A 231 5.78 -2.64 -14.83
N LYS A 232 5.73 -1.30 -14.87
CA LYS A 232 5.49 -0.46 -13.69
C LYS A 232 4.00 -0.35 -13.42
N TYR A 233 3.64 -0.09 -12.18
CA TYR A 233 2.26 0.23 -11.81
C TYR A 233 1.81 1.53 -12.45
N TYR A 234 2.66 2.54 -12.42
CA TYR A 234 2.43 3.84 -13.05
C TYR A 234 3.65 4.29 -13.83
N HIS A 235 3.42 5.11 -14.85
CA HIS A 235 4.43 5.81 -15.64
C HIS A 235 4.30 7.32 -15.41
#